data_AF-A0A928F4M7-F1
#
_entry.id   AF-A0A928F4M7-F1
#
_cell.length_a   1.000
_cell.length_b   1.000
_cell.length_c   1.000
_cell.angle_alpha   90.00
_cell.angle_beta   90.00
_cell.angle_gamma   90.00
#
_symmetry.space_group_name_H-M   'P 1'
#
loop_
_entity.id
_entity.type
_entity.pdbx_description
1 polymer ?
#
loop_
_entity_poly.entity_id
_entity_poly.type
_entity_poly.pdbx_seq_one_letter_code
_entity_poly.pdbx_strand_id
1 'polypeptide(L)'
;MKKLYQGKTKDVYALDNGNVLLKFKDDCTGKDGVFDPGENSVGLTIEGIGRANLETSVYYFEMLKKAGIKTHYVSADVENATMEVLNAECFGKAQGGGGLEVICRLVATGSFVRRYGEYIKNGTRLEGGYVECTFKNDEKGDPLVTGEGLVALGIMTAEQFESLKAQTLKITKIVADDLKTIGLDLWDIKFEFGYNNGEVVLIDEIASGNMRVYKGSEIVAPVELTKLILNR
;
A
#
# COMPACT_ATOMS: atom_id res chain seq x y z
N MET A 1 7.18 -16.97 -19.19
CA MET A 1 6.30 -16.18 -18.30
C MET A 1 4.96 -15.94 -18.96
N LYS A 2 3.85 -16.26 -18.29
CA LYS A 2 2.49 -15.99 -18.77
C LYS A 2 1.95 -14.73 -18.09
N LYS A 3 1.53 -13.72 -18.86
CA LYS A 3 0.91 -12.51 -18.29
C LYS A 3 -0.46 -12.86 -17.68
N LEU A 4 -0.64 -12.53 -16.41
CA LEU A 4 -1.88 -12.77 -15.66
C LEU A 4 -2.79 -11.55 -15.69
N TYR A 5 -2.21 -10.36 -15.48
CA TYR A 5 -2.95 -9.12 -15.33
C TYR A 5 -2.06 -7.92 -15.74
N GLN A 6 -2.69 -6.89 -16.28
CA GLN A 6 -2.07 -5.59 -16.57
C GLN A 6 -2.70 -4.55 -15.65
N GLY A 7 -1.91 -4.06 -14.69
CA GLY A 7 -2.32 -3.01 -13.77
C GLY A 7 -1.96 -1.61 -14.26
N LYS A 8 -2.40 -0.60 -13.50
CA LYS A 8 -2.12 0.81 -13.78
C LYS A 8 -0.61 1.09 -13.68
N THR A 9 0.04 0.62 -12.62
CA THR A 9 1.48 0.85 -12.34
C THR A 9 2.35 -0.40 -12.45
N LYS A 10 1.76 -1.59 -12.54
CA LYS A 10 2.49 -2.88 -12.53
C LYS A 10 1.85 -3.90 -13.48
N ASP A 11 2.68 -4.67 -14.17
CA ASP A 11 2.26 -5.88 -14.89
C ASP A 11 2.53 -7.12 -14.04
N VAL A 12 1.66 -8.11 -14.10
CA VAL A 12 1.70 -9.32 -13.27
C VAL A 12 1.87 -10.55 -14.16
N TYR A 13 2.87 -11.37 -13.88
CA TYR A 13 3.17 -12.60 -14.64
C TYR A 13 3.25 -13.81 -13.72
N ALA A 14 2.79 -14.96 -14.20
CA ALA A 14 3.04 -16.24 -13.55
C ALA A 14 4.46 -16.74 -13.87
N LEU A 15 5.11 -17.30 -12.84
CA LEU A 15 6.38 -18.01 -12.92
C LEU A 15 6.15 -19.52 -12.82
N ASP A 16 7.09 -20.30 -13.35
CA ASP A 16 6.98 -21.76 -13.44
C ASP A 16 7.12 -22.45 -12.07
N ASN A 17 7.70 -21.76 -11.08
CA ASN A 17 7.83 -22.22 -9.69
C ASN A 17 6.57 -21.97 -8.83
N GLY A 18 5.49 -21.45 -9.42
CA GLY A 18 4.24 -21.13 -8.72
C GLY A 18 4.21 -19.74 -8.09
N ASN A 19 5.31 -18.98 -8.14
CA ASN A 19 5.35 -17.59 -7.72
C ASN A 19 4.83 -16.66 -8.82
N VAL A 20 4.75 -15.38 -8.48
CA VAL A 20 4.31 -14.30 -9.35
C VAL A 20 5.45 -13.29 -9.51
N LEU A 21 5.60 -12.75 -10.72
CA LEU A 21 6.50 -11.65 -11.01
C LEU A 21 5.69 -10.36 -11.18
N LEU A 22 6.05 -9.33 -10.42
CA LEU A 22 5.56 -7.97 -10.58
C LEU A 22 6.58 -7.15 -11.37
N LYS A 23 6.19 -6.64 -12.53
CA LYS A 23 7.01 -5.72 -13.35
C LYS A 23 6.49 -4.31 -13.12
N PHE A 24 7.30 -3.47 -12.49
CA PHE A 24 6.99 -2.08 -12.21
C PHE A 24 7.11 -1.26 -13.49
N LYS A 25 6.14 -0.39 -13.73
CA LYS A 25 6.08 0.50 -14.89
C LYS A 25 6.38 1.93 -14.46
N ASP A 26 6.77 2.74 -15.43
CA ASP A 26 6.94 4.18 -15.23
C ASP A 26 5.63 4.98 -15.36
N ASP A 27 4.53 4.26 -15.60
CA ASP A 27 3.18 4.82 -15.62
C ASP A 27 2.74 5.19 -14.21
N CYS A 28 2.33 6.45 -14.04
CA CYS A 28 1.83 7.00 -12.81
C CYS A 28 0.34 7.32 -12.92
N THR A 29 -0.41 7.13 -11.85
CA THR A 29 -1.77 7.65 -11.76
C THR A 29 -1.74 9.17 -11.60
N GLY A 30 -2.72 9.86 -12.15
CA GLY A 30 -2.75 11.32 -12.06
C GLY A 30 -3.91 11.92 -12.80
N LYS A 31 -4.00 13.24 -12.72
CA LYS A 31 -5.02 14.04 -13.40
C LYS A 31 -4.38 15.28 -14.00
N ASP A 32 -4.77 15.59 -15.24
CA ASP A 32 -4.27 16.76 -15.97
C ASP A 32 -2.73 16.83 -16.06
N GLY A 33 -2.07 15.67 -16.17
CA GLY A 33 -0.61 15.55 -16.22
C GLY A 33 0.10 15.74 -14.88
N VAL A 34 -0.63 15.84 -13.77
CA VAL A 34 -0.07 15.94 -12.41
C VAL A 34 -0.13 14.58 -11.74
N PHE A 35 0.98 14.16 -11.15
CA PHE A 35 1.05 12.91 -10.40
C PHE A 35 0.17 12.97 -9.15
N ASP A 36 -0.79 12.05 -9.08
CA ASP A 36 -1.64 11.85 -7.91
C ASP A 36 -1.85 10.34 -7.70
N PRO A 37 -1.26 9.75 -6.64
CA PRO A 37 -1.41 8.32 -6.35
C PRO A 37 -2.84 7.94 -5.91
N GLY A 38 -3.70 8.92 -5.64
CA GLY A 38 -5.11 8.74 -5.32
C GLY A 38 -6.04 8.74 -6.54
N GLU A 39 -5.52 9.00 -7.74
CA GLU A 39 -6.31 9.02 -8.97
C GLU A 39 -6.52 7.63 -9.57
N ASN A 40 -7.62 7.49 -10.31
CA ASN A 40 -8.07 6.20 -10.82
C ASN A 40 -7.68 5.94 -12.28
N SER A 41 -6.90 6.81 -12.90
CA SER A 41 -6.42 6.63 -14.26
C SER A 41 -4.93 6.95 -14.38
N VAL A 42 -4.24 6.33 -15.36
CA VAL A 42 -2.87 6.70 -15.70
C VAL A 42 -2.92 8.12 -16.28
N GLY A 43 -2.25 9.05 -15.61
CA GLY A 43 -2.28 10.47 -15.95
C GLY A 43 -0.99 10.98 -16.58
N LEU A 44 0.11 10.25 -16.40
CA LEU A 44 1.44 10.62 -16.87
C LEU A 44 2.42 9.44 -16.77
N THR A 45 3.59 9.59 -17.39
CA THR A 45 4.74 8.68 -17.25
C THR A 45 5.90 9.48 -16.66
N ILE A 46 6.56 8.94 -15.63
CA ILE A 46 7.76 9.53 -15.03
C ILE A 46 8.89 8.52 -15.17
N GLU A 47 9.90 8.85 -15.99
CA GLU A 47 11.02 7.94 -16.23
C GLU A 47 11.71 7.52 -14.93
N GLY A 48 11.87 6.21 -14.74
CA GLY A 48 12.53 5.60 -13.60
C GLY A 48 11.71 5.50 -12.30
N ILE A 49 10.46 6.00 -12.27
CA ILE A 49 9.62 5.91 -11.06
C ILE A 49 9.26 4.47 -10.70
N GLY A 50 9.08 3.58 -11.69
CA GLY A 50 8.79 2.18 -11.44
C GLY A 50 9.95 1.49 -10.71
N ARG A 51 11.18 1.76 -11.15
CA ARG A 51 12.40 1.29 -10.48
C ARG A 51 12.54 1.88 -9.08
N ALA A 52 12.30 3.18 -8.91
CA ALA A 52 12.42 3.84 -7.62
C ALA A 52 11.38 3.34 -6.59
N ASN A 53 10.15 3.04 -7.05
CA ASN A 53 9.11 2.40 -6.25
C ASN A 53 9.51 0.98 -5.84
N LEU A 54 10.14 0.21 -6.74
CA LEU A 54 10.68 -1.10 -6.42
C LEU A 54 11.81 -1.01 -5.39
N GLU A 55 12.78 -0.11 -5.56
CA GLU A 55 13.87 0.10 -4.60
C GLU A 55 13.34 0.45 -3.20
N THR A 56 12.34 1.34 -3.13
CA THR A 56 11.66 1.70 -1.88
C THR A 56 10.93 0.49 -1.27
N SER A 57 10.25 -0.30 -2.09
CA SER A 57 9.55 -1.50 -1.63
C SER A 57 10.52 -2.56 -1.10
N VAL A 58 11.62 -2.81 -1.80
CA VAL A 58 12.67 -3.73 -1.35
C VAL A 58 13.26 -3.28 -0.01
N TYR A 59 13.55 -1.98 0.13
CA TYR A 59 14.05 -1.41 1.38
C TYR A 59 13.12 -1.74 2.56
N TYR A 60 11.82 -1.44 2.43
CA TYR A 60 10.87 -1.72 3.51
C TYR A 60 10.60 -3.20 3.70
N PHE A 61 10.48 -4.01 2.64
CA PHE A 61 10.27 -5.45 2.78
C PHE A 61 11.44 -6.13 3.51
N GLU A 62 12.69 -5.72 3.27
CA GLU A 62 13.84 -6.21 4.02
C GLU A 62 13.81 -5.79 5.50
N MET A 63 13.33 -4.57 5.81
CA MET A 63 13.09 -4.17 7.21
C MET A 63 12.01 -5.01 7.89
N LEU A 64 10.89 -5.25 7.20
CA LEU A 64 9.78 -6.07 7.71
C LEU A 64 10.22 -7.52 7.95
N LYS A 65 11.03 -8.08 7.05
CA LYS A 65 11.64 -9.41 7.20
C LYS A 65 12.50 -9.49 8.47
N LYS A 66 13.36 -8.49 8.72
CA LYS A 66 14.17 -8.41 9.96
C LYS A 66 13.29 -8.31 11.22
N ALA A 67 12.11 -7.71 11.12
CA ALA A 67 11.14 -7.61 12.20
C ALA A 67 10.22 -8.86 12.35
N GLY A 68 10.47 -9.91 11.57
CA GLY A 68 9.71 -11.16 11.58
C GLY A 68 8.30 -11.05 11.01
N ILE A 69 8.04 -10.07 10.14
CA ILE A 69 6.74 -9.87 9.50
C ILE A 69 6.72 -10.63 8.18
N LYS A 70 5.67 -11.44 7.99
CA LYS A 70 5.46 -12.19 6.75
C LYS A 70 4.93 -11.27 5.66
N THR A 71 5.55 -11.36 4.50
CA THR A 71 5.19 -10.59 3.30
C THR A 71 5.29 -11.54 2.10
N HIS A 72 4.69 -11.17 0.97
CA HIS A 72 4.86 -11.94 -0.25
C HIS A 72 6.25 -11.78 -0.89
N TYR A 73 7.11 -10.89 -0.41
CA TYR A 73 8.38 -10.56 -1.06
C TYR A 73 9.36 -11.74 -1.01
N VAL A 74 9.90 -12.14 -2.17
CA VAL A 74 10.92 -13.18 -2.29
C VAL A 74 12.26 -12.59 -2.68
N SER A 75 12.31 -11.89 -3.83
CA SER A 75 13.52 -11.26 -4.34
C SER A 75 13.16 -10.15 -5.36
N ALA A 76 14.15 -9.34 -5.75
CA ALA A 76 13.97 -8.33 -6.78
C ALA A 76 15.19 -8.23 -7.70
N ASP A 77 14.91 -7.86 -8.95
CA ASP A 77 15.88 -7.38 -9.93
C ASP A 77 15.53 -5.92 -10.23
N VAL A 78 16.31 -5.02 -9.62
CA VAL A 78 16.09 -3.57 -9.68
C VAL A 78 16.41 -3.02 -11.07
N GLU A 79 17.43 -3.55 -11.75
CA GLU A 79 17.81 -3.11 -13.09
C GLU A 79 16.67 -3.35 -14.08
N ASN A 80 16.02 -4.51 -13.94
CA ASN A 80 14.86 -4.85 -14.74
C ASN A 80 13.53 -4.42 -14.11
N ALA A 81 13.50 -3.65 -13.02
CA ALA A 81 12.26 -3.22 -12.36
C ALA A 81 11.26 -4.38 -12.10
N THR A 82 11.76 -5.54 -11.66
CA THR A 82 10.94 -6.72 -11.39
C THR A 82 11.10 -7.24 -9.96
N MET A 83 10.00 -7.72 -9.39
CA MET A 83 9.95 -8.32 -8.06
C MET A 83 9.29 -9.70 -8.13
N GLU A 84 9.98 -10.73 -7.64
CA GLU A 84 9.36 -12.04 -7.44
C GLU A 84 8.67 -12.07 -6.08
N VAL A 85 7.41 -12.52 -6.10
CA VAL A 85 6.56 -12.58 -4.92
C VAL A 85 5.84 -13.92 -4.83
N LEU A 86 5.56 -14.36 -3.61
CA LEU A 86 4.70 -15.51 -3.35
C LEU A 86 3.31 -15.26 -3.95
N ASN A 87 2.72 -16.29 -4.55
CA ASN A 87 1.34 -16.22 -4.98
C ASN A 87 0.42 -16.11 -3.76
N ALA A 88 -0.43 -15.10 -3.73
CA ALA A 88 -1.36 -14.85 -2.63
C ALA A 88 -2.76 -14.53 -3.17
N GLU A 89 -3.77 -15.05 -2.50
CA GLU A 89 -5.16 -14.73 -2.78
C GLU A 89 -5.50 -13.35 -2.19
N CYS A 90 -5.56 -12.33 -3.05
CA CYS A 90 -5.88 -10.97 -2.66
C CYS A 90 -7.28 -10.88 -2.02
N PHE A 91 -7.38 -10.17 -0.90
CA PHE A 91 -8.67 -9.95 -0.25
C PHE A 91 -9.64 -9.19 -1.17
N GLY A 92 -10.91 -9.59 -1.15
CA GLY A 92 -11.98 -8.98 -1.94
C GLY A 92 -12.03 -9.34 -3.42
N LYS A 93 -10.97 -9.95 -3.99
CA LYS A 93 -10.98 -10.39 -5.40
C LYS A 93 -11.75 -11.69 -5.62
N ALA A 94 -11.66 -12.64 -4.69
CA ALA A 94 -12.36 -13.93 -4.79
C ALA A 94 -13.89 -13.76 -4.81
N GLN A 95 -14.40 -12.71 -4.20
CA GLN A 95 -15.82 -12.34 -4.18
C GLN A 95 -16.24 -11.50 -5.40
N GLY A 96 -15.39 -11.38 -6.42
CA GLY A 96 -15.65 -10.63 -7.65
C GLY A 96 -15.37 -9.13 -7.58
N GLY A 97 -14.75 -8.65 -6.50
CA GLY A 97 -14.36 -7.25 -6.32
C GLY A 97 -12.98 -6.91 -6.91
N GLY A 98 -12.63 -5.61 -6.89
CA GLY A 98 -11.33 -5.13 -7.40
C GLY A 98 -10.14 -5.35 -6.44
N GLY A 99 -10.42 -5.69 -5.18
CA GLY A 99 -9.44 -5.81 -4.10
C GLY A 99 -9.89 -5.09 -2.83
N LEU A 100 -9.11 -5.24 -1.76
CA LEU A 100 -9.30 -4.53 -0.49
C LEU A 100 -8.05 -3.73 -0.15
N GLU A 101 -8.22 -2.45 0.14
CA GLU A 101 -7.17 -1.58 0.65
C GLU A 101 -7.32 -1.45 2.16
N VAL A 102 -6.21 -1.50 2.87
CA VAL A 102 -6.16 -1.38 4.34
C VAL A 102 -5.32 -0.15 4.66
N ILE A 103 -5.95 0.88 5.23
CA ILE A 103 -5.33 2.17 5.49
C ILE A 103 -5.12 2.35 6.98
N CYS A 104 -3.89 2.66 7.38
CA CYS A 104 -3.56 3.08 8.73
C CYS A 104 -3.32 4.58 8.79
N ARG A 105 -4.03 5.26 9.68
CA ARG A 105 -3.93 6.71 9.90
C ARG A 105 -3.37 6.98 11.29
N LEU A 106 -2.22 7.64 11.33
CA LEU A 106 -1.63 8.19 12.56
C LEU A 106 -2.10 9.63 12.81
N VAL A 107 -2.51 10.31 11.74
CA VAL A 107 -3.04 11.68 11.76
C VAL A 107 -4.32 11.73 10.92
N ALA A 108 -5.34 12.44 11.41
CA ALA A 108 -6.57 12.68 10.68
C ALA A 108 -6.30 13.51 9.42
N THR A 109 -6.53 12.93 8.25
CA THR A 109 -6.33 13.59 6.96
C THR A 109 -7.14 12.94 5.82
N GLY A 110 -7.13 13.55 4.64
CA GLY A 110 -7.70 12.98 3.41
C GLY A 110 -9.16 12.55 3.54
N SER A 111 -9.48 11.36 3.06
CA SER A 111 -10.86 10.82 3.06
C SER A 111 -11.46 10.64 4.46
N PHE A 112 -10.64 10.47 5.49
CA PHE A 112 -11.13 10.43 6.87
C PHE A 112 -11.71 11.77 7.32
N VAL A 113 -11.02 12.88 7.02
CA VAL A 113 -11.53 14.24 7.30
C VAL A 113 -12.73 14.57 6.41
N ARG A 114 -12.78 14.08 5.16
CA ARG A 114 -13.99 14.25 4.34
C ARG A 114 -15.23 13.61 4.97
N ARG A 115 -15.08 12.47 5.65
CA ARG A 115 -16.19 11.77 6.33
C ARG A 115 -16.51 12.33 7.71
N TYR A 116 -15.48 12.70 8.48
CA TYR A 116 -15.61 13.00 9.91
C TYR A 116 -15.20 14.43 10.29
N GLY A 117 -15.01 15.33 9.33
CA GLY A 117 -14.45 16.67 9.53
C GLY A 117 -15.25 17.59 10.47
N GLU A 118 -16.55 17.32 10.66
CA GLU A 118 -17.37 17.99 11.67
C GLU A 118 -16.96 17.65 13.11
N TYR A 119 -16.37 16.46 13.31
CA TYR A 119 -15.98 15.92 14.60
C TYR A 119 -14.47 15.98 14.86
N ILE A 120 -13.66 16.18 13.81
CA ILE A 120 -12.20 16.19 13.93
C ILE A 120 -11.52 17.08 12.89
N LYS A 121 -10.52 17.85 13.34
CA LYS A 121 -9.72 18.71 12.46
C LYS A 121 -8.66 17.92 11.72
N ASN A 122 -8.37 18.30 10.47
CA ASN A 122 -7.19 17.81 9.76
C ASN A 122 -5.91 18.12 10.56
N GLY A 123 -4.97 17.18 10.61
CA GLY A 123 -3.75 17.30 11.40
C GLY A 123 -3.87 16.83 12.86
N THR A 124 -5.07 16.42 13.31
CA THR A 124 -5.26 15.85 14.65
C THR A 124 -4.60 14.47 14.74
N ARG A 125 -3.76 14.23 15.76
CA ARG A 125 -3.19 12.90 16.01
C ARG A 125 -4.26 11.90 16.43
N LEU A 126 -4.15 10.68 15.92
CA LEU A 126 -4.99 9.55 16.27
C LEU A 126 -4.17 8.59 17.15
N GLU A 127 -4.31 8.73 18.47
CA GLU A 127 -3.53 7.94 19.43
C GLU A 127 -3.75 6.44 19.20
N GLY A 128 -2.64 5.69 19.12
CA GLY A 128 -2.65 4.25 18.81
C GLY A 128 -2.86 3.89 17.33
N GLY A 129 -3.16 4.86 16.47
CA GLY A 129 -3.45 4.65 15.04
C GLY A 129 -4.88 4.17 14.77
N TYR A 130 -5.42 4.56 13.62
CA TYR A 130 -6.75 4.19 13.16
C TYR A 130 -6.66 3.36 11.87
N VAL A 131 -7.18 2.14 11.89
CA VAL A 131 -7.20 1.24 10.72
C VAL A 131 -8.60 1.21 10.13
N GLU A 132 -8.70 1.45 8.83
CA GLU A 132 -9.92 1.33 8.04
C GLU A 132 -9.67 0.53 6.76
N CYS A 133 -10.73 -0.02 6.18
CA CYS A 133 -10.66 -0.74 4.92
C CYS A 133 -11.56 -0.09 3.87
N THR A 134 -11.13 -0.11 2.62
CA THR A 134 -11.92 0.31 1.46
C THR A 134 -11.88 -0.75 0.38
N PHE A 135 -12.99 -0.98 -0.33
CA PHE A 135 -12.97 -1.80 -1.53
C PHE A 135 -12.38 -1.00 -2.68
N LYS A 136 -11.57 -1.64 -3.53
CA LYS A 136 -11.15 -1.05 -4.80
C LYS A 136 -12.33 -1.10 -5.77
N ASN A 137 -13.02 0.02 -5.90
CA ASN A 137 -14.18 0.16 -6.77
C ASN A 137 -14.32 1.62 -7.21
N ASP A 138 -13.66 1.92 -8.33
CA ASP A 138 -13.59 3.25 -8.91
C ASP A 138 -15.00 3.85 -9.17
N GLU A 139 -15.98 3.03 -9.61
CA GLU A 139 -17.37 3.47 -9.84
C GLU A 139 -18.10 3.90 -8.58
N LYS A 140 -17.70 3.34 -7.42
CA LYS A 140 -18.30 3.63 -6.11
C LYS A 140 -17.40 4.51 -5.23
N GLY A 141 -16.31 5.04 -5.77
CA GLY A 141 -15.37 5.90 -5.06
C GLY A 141 -14.70 5.22 -3.87
N ASP A 142 -14.30 3.96 -4.04
CA ASP A 142 -13.62 3.13 -3.04
C ASP A 142 -14.33 3.08 -1.68
N PRO A 143 -15.51 2.44 -1.61
CA PRO A 143 -16.38 2.52 -0.45
C PRO A 143 -15.71 1.90 0.78
N LEU A 144 -15.81 2.63 1.91
CA LEU A 144 -15.37 2.14 3.22
C LEU A 144 -16.19 0.90 3.62
N VAL A 145 -15.50 -0.09 4.19
CA VAL A 145 -16.10 -1.30 4.73
C VAL A 145 -15.58 -1.54 6.15
N THR A 146 -16.49 -1.86 7.07
CA THR A 146 -16.16 -2.19 8.46
C THR A 146 -15.69 -3.65 8.58
N GLY A 147 -15.06 -4.00 9.71
CA GLY A 147 -14.73 -5.40 10.00
C GLY A 147 -15.97 -6.31 9.97
N GLU A 148 -17.09 -5.86 10.55
CA GLU A 148 -18.37 -6.60 10.47
C GLU A 148 -18.87 -6.75 9.02
N GLY A 149 -18.70 -5.73 8.18
CA GLY A 149 -19.03 -5.80 6.76
C GLY A 149 -18.17 -6.81 6.01
N LEU A 150 -16.86 -6.88 6.29
CA LEU A 150 -15.96 -7.88 5.72
C LEU A 150 -16.36 -9.31 6.11
N VAL A 151 -16.81 -9.50 7.35
CA VAL A 151 -17.34 -10.78 7.84
C VAL A 151 -18.65 -11.13 7.15
N ALA A 152 -19.61 -10.20 7.09
CA ALA A 152 -20.90 -10.41 6.46
C ALA A 152 -20.80 -10.74 4.96
N LEU A 153 -19.78 -10.21 4.28
CA LEU A 153 -19.49 -10.47 2.87
C LEU A 153 -18.63 -11.73 2.64
N GLY A 154 -18.23 -12.44 3.71
CA GLY A 154 -17.43 -13.65 3.61
C GLY A 154 -16.00 -13.43 3.08
N ILE A 155 -15.43 -12.24 3.28
CA ILE A 155 -14.07 -11.91 2.84
C ILE A 155 -13.04 -12.41 3.86
N MET A 156 -13.36 -12.29 5.15
CA MET A 156 -12.54 -12.79 6.25
C MET A 156 -13.36 -12.97 7.52
N THR A 157 -12.85 -13.73 8.49
CA THR A 157 -13.44 -13.86 9.82
C THR A 157 -13.09 -12.66 10.70
N ALA A 158 -13.79 -12.50 11.83
CA ALA A 158 -13.49 -11.45 12.81
C ALA A 158 -12.05 -11.57 13.37
N GLU A 159 -11.58 -12.80 13.60
CA GLU A 159 -10.22 -13.09 14.08
C GLU A 159 -9.16 -12.72 13.04
N GLN A 160 -9.43 -13.00 11.76
CA GLN A 160 -8.58 -12.59 10.65
C GLN A 160 -8.52 -11.07 10.54
N PHE A 161 -9.64 -10.38 10.73
CA PHE A 161 -9.68 -8.91 10.76
C PHE A 161 -8.86 -8.31 11.91
N GLU A 162 -8.97 -8.85 13.13
CA GLU A 162 -8.17 -8.36 14.26
C GLU A 162 -6.66 -8.62 14.06
N SER A 163 -6.31 -9.78 13.48
CA SER A 163 -4.92 -10.07 13.09
C SER A 163 -4.41 -9.10 12.02
N LEU A 164 -5.22 -8.84 10.98
CA LEU A 164 -4.92 -7.88 9.92
C LEU A 164 -4.67 -6.47 10.48
N LYS A 165 -5.54 -6.03 11.40
CA LYS A 165 -5.44 -4.73 12.07
C LYS A 165 -4.16 -4.63 12.91
N ALA A 166 -3.87 -5.66 13.71
CA ALA A 166 -2.66 -5.69 14.53
C ALA A 166 -1.38 -5.67 13.67
N GLN A 167 -1.35 -6.44 12.58
CA GLN A 167 -0.24 -6.44 11.62
C GLN A 167 -0.09 -5.07 10.94
N THR A 168 -1.19 -4.49 10.50
CA THR A 168 -1.21 -3.15 9.87
C THR A 168 -0.61 -2.10 10.78
N LEU A 169 -1.00 -2.06 12.06
CA LEU A 169 -0.44 -1.13 13.06
C LEU A 169 1.06 -1.36 13.26
N LYS A 170 1.49 -2.63 13.36
CA LYS A 170 2.91 -2.98 13.54
C LYS A 170 3.75 -2.56 12.34
N ILE A 171 3.31 -2.84 11.12
CA ILE A 171 3.99 -2.45 9.87
C ILE A 171 4.06 -0.93 9.77
N THR A 172 2.94 -0.24 10.01
CA THR A 172 2.87 1.23 10.00
C THR A 172 3.86 1.83 10.98
N LYS A 173 3.97 1.28 12.20
CA LYS A 173 4.94 1.74 13.19
C LYS A 173 6.38 1.61 12.69
N ILE A 174 6.75 0.51 12.05
CA ILE A 174 8.10 0.32 11.50
C ILE A 174 8.41 1.37 10.44
N VAL A 175 7.48 1.62 9.51
CA VAL A 175 7.64 2.64 8.47
C VAL A 175 7.71 4.04 9.08
N ALA A 176 6.87 4.35 10.07
CA ALA A 176 6.87 5.64 10.77
C ALA A 176 8.17 5.88 11.53
N ASP A 177 8.66 4.88 12.27
CA ASP A 177 9.91 4.97 13.03
C ASP A 177 11.10 5.18 12.08
N ASP A 178 11.12 4.47 10.94
CA ASP A 178 12.12 4.62 9.90
C ASP A 178 12.15 6.05 9.32
N LEU A 179 10.99 6.56 8.89
CA LEU A 179 10.85 7.93 8.36
C LEU A 179 11.24 8.98 9.41
N LYS A 180 10.99 8.70 10.70
CA LYS A 180 11.36 9.61 11.77
C LYS A 180 12.86 9.81 11.90
N THR A 181 13.68 8.80 11.54
CA THR A 181 15.15 8.89 11.58
C THR A 181 15.71 9.95 10.62
N ILE A 182 14.97 10.28 9.56
CA ILE A 182 15.31 11.31 8.57
C ILE A 182 14.46 12.59 8.73
N GLY A 183 13.84 12.76 9.90
CA GLY A 183 13.09 13.98 10.25
C GLY A 183 11.73 14.12 9.55
N LEU A 184 11.16 13.01 9.10
CA LEU A 184 9.85 12.96 8.44
C LEU A 184 8.78 12.35 9.35
N ASP A 185 7.54 12.77 9.17
CA ASP A 185 6.38 12.30 9.94
C ASP A 185 5.37 11.61 9.01
N LEU A 186 5.11 10.32 9.25
CA LEU A 186 4.08 9.56 8.55
C LEU A 186 2.68 9.95 9.06
N TRP A 187 1.80 10.42 8.19
CA TRP A 187 0.41 10.74 8.53
C TRP A 187 -0.52 9.56 8.30
N ASP A 188 -0.43 8.94 7.12
CA ASP A 188 -1.09 7.67 6.85
C ASP A 188 -0.39 6.88 5.74
N ILE A 189 -0.73 5.59 5.69
CA ILE A 189 -0.21 4.64 4.70
C ILE A 189 -1.28 3.62 4.35
N LYS A 190 -1.28 3.19 3.09
CA LYS A 190 -2.19 2.21 2.53
C LYS A 190 -1.44 0.93 2.15
N PHE A 191 -2.02 -0.21 2.50
CA PHE A 191 -1.50 -1.53 2.21
C PHE A 191 -2.54 -2.38 1.49
N GLU A 192 -2.07 -3.45 0.85
CA GLU A 192 -2.88 -4.55 0.39
C GLU A 192 -2.45 -5.84 1.08
N PHE A 193 -3.39 -6.73 1.34
CA PHE A 193 -3.15 -8.02 1.97
C PHE A 193 -3.80 -9.15 1.18
N GLY A 194 -3.27 -10.35 1.38
CA GLY A 194 -3.82 -11.57 0.81
C GLY A 194 -3.54 -12.77 1.69
N TYR A 195 -4.08 -13.92 1.30
CA TYR A 195 -3.77 -15.21 1.91
C TYR A 195 -2.69 -15.92 1.11
N ASN A 196 -1.61 -16.34 1.77
CA ASN A 196 -0.70 -17.35 1.27
C ASN A 196 -0.79 -18.56 2.21
N ASN A 197 -1.25 -19.71 1.70
CA ASN A 197 -1.43 -20.94 2.48
C ASN A 197 -2.23 -20.76 3.79
N GLY A 198 -3.28 -19.93 3.75
CA GLY A 198 -4.15 -19.65 4.91
C GLY A 198 -3.62 -18.61 5.89
N GLU A 199 -2.41 -18.08 5.68
CA GLU A 199 -1.84 -17.01 6.50
C GLU A 199 -2.02 -15.64 5.83
N VAL A 200 -2.36 -14.62 6.62
CA VAL A 200 -2.40 -13.23 6.16
C VAL A 200 -0.97 -12.77 5.88
N VAL A 201 -0.72 -12.30 4.66
CA VAL A 201 0.57 -11.72 4.25
C VAL A 201 0.36 -10.33 3.65
N LEU A 202 1.30 -9.43 3.93
CA LEU A 202 1.37 -8.15 3.22
C LEU A 202 1.76 -8.40 1.76
N ILE A 203 1.01 -7.82 0.83
CA ILE A 203 1.23 -7.94 -0.61
C ILE A 203 1.42 -6.57 -1.27
N ASP A 204 1.42 -6.57 -2.61
CA ASP A 204 1.63 -5.42 -3.48
C ASP A 204 3.01 -4.76 -3.33
N GLU A 205 3.06 -3.55 -2.78
CA GLU A 205 4.27 -2.74 -2.68
C GLU A 205 4.22 -1.85 -1.42
N ILE A 206 5.37 -1.32 -1.01
CA ILE A 206 5.45 -0.22 -0.04
C ILE A 206 6.27 0.88 -0.68
N ALA A 207 5.60 1.77 -1.40
CA ALA A 207 6.23 2.88 -2.10
C ALA A 207 5.73 4.22 -1.58
N SER A 208 6.44 5.29 -1.95
CA SER A 208 6.11 6.66 -1.54
C SER A 208 4.71 7.10 -1.97
N GLY A 209 4.17 6.53 -3.06
CA GLY A 209 2.78 6.79 -3.50
C GLY A 209 1.71 6.21 -2.55
N ASN A 210 2.05 5.22 -1.73
CA ASN A 210 1.12 4.59 -0.79
C ASN A 210 0.96 5.36 0.52
N MET A 211 1.76 6.41 0.74
CA MET A 211 1.86 7.08 2.03
C MET A 211 1.77 8.60 1.91
N ARG A 212 1.22 9.26 2.94
CA ARG A 212 1.31 10.71 3.10
C ARG A 212 2.29 11.02 4.22
N VAL A 213 3.37 11.70 3.85
CA VAL A 213 4.50 12.02 4.73
C VAL A 213 4.71 13.52 4.75
N TYR A 214 5.03 14.06 5.92
CA TYR A 214 5.23 15.48 6.15
C TYR A 214 6.62 15.77 6.68
N LYS A 215 7.14 16.95 6.33
CA LYS A 215 8.31 17.57 6.94
C LYS A 215 7.86 18.86 7.62
N GLY A 216 7.69 18.82 8.95
CA GLY A 216 7.00 19.88 9.65
C GLY A 216 5.53 19.97 9.23
N SER A 217 5.10 21.11 8.68
CA SER A 217 3.74 21.33 8.20
C SER A 217 3.53 21.07 6.71
N GLU A 218 4.60 20.79 5.96
CA GLU A 218 4.55 20.62 4.51
C GLU A 218 4.50 19.15 4.14
N ILE A 219 3.60 18.81 3.20
CA ILE A 219 3.55 17.46 2.62
C ILE A 219 4.75 17.27 1.69
N VAL A 220 5.40 16.12 1.79
CA VAL A 220 6.49 15.72 0.90
C VAL A 220 5.88 15.00 -0.30
N ALA A 221 6.11 15.53 -1.51
CA ALA A 221 5.64 14.92 -2.74
C ALA A 221 6.26 13.51 -2.90
N PRO A 222 5.52 12.50 -3.43
CA PRO A 222 6.02 11.12 -3.42
C PRO A 222 7.36 10.91 -4.11
N VAL A 223 7.62 11.59 -5.24
CA VAL A 223 8.92 11.51 -5.95
C VAL A 223 10.07 12.03 -5.11
N GLU A 224 9.85 13.10 -4.34
CA GLU A 224 10.85 13.64 -3.43
C GLU A 224 11.02 12.74 -2.21
N LEU A 225 9.92 12.21 -1.67
CA LEU A 225 9.95 11.25 -0.58
C LEU A 225 10.76 10.01 -0.93
N THR A 226 10.62 9.49 -2.15
CA THR A 226 11.44 8.36 -2.65
C THR A 226 12.93 8.69 -2.60
N LYS A 227 13.34 9.88 -3.08
CA LYS A 227 14.75 10.30 -3.03
C LYS A 227 15.26 10.41 -1.60
N LEU A 228 14.48 10.99 -0.69
CA LEU A 228 14.86 11.13 0.72
C LEU A 228 15.00 9.76 1.42
N ILE A 229 14.16 8.79 1.05
CA ILE A 229 14.24 7.43 1.57
C ILE A 229 15.48 6.71 1.07
N LEU A 230 15.82 6.84 -0.22
CA LEU A 230 16.89 6.06 -0.85
C LEU A 230 18.29 6.68 -0.71
N ASN A 231 18.41 7.99 -0.51
CA ASN A 231 19.70 8.70 -0.45
C ASN A 231 20.19 8.97 1.00
N ARG A 232 19.74 8.19 1.98
CA ARG A 232 20.09 8.36 3.39
C ARG A 232 21.41 7.70 3.78
#